data_AF-A0A359AT00-F1
#
_entry.id   AF-A0A359AT00-F1
#
_cell.length_a   1.000
_cell.length_b   1.000
_cell.length_c   1.000
_cell.angle_alpha   90.00
_cell.angle_beta   90.00
_cell.angle_gamma   90.00
#
_symmetry.space_group_name_H-M   'P 1'
#
loop_
_entity.id
_entity.type
_entity.pdbx_description
1 polymer ?
#
loop_
_entity_poly.entity_id
_entity_poly.type
_entity_poly.pdbx_seq_one_letter_code
_entity_poly.pdbx_strand_id
1 'polypeptide(L)'
;TKFVNHLMYDGKKSISYDIFYSALETVKGKLPNDEKTALEIWKAALDNITPQVEVKSRRVGGATFQVPTEIRPDRKESISMKNLILYARKRGGKTMADKLAAEIVDAYNSQGGSFKRKEDMHRMAEANRAFAHFRF
;
A
#
# COMPACT_ATOMS: atom_id res chain seq x y z
N THR A 1 -12.75 8.80 -0.37
CA THR A 1 -12.10 10.03 -0.90
C THR A 1 -10.65 10.20 -0.50
N LYS A 2 -10.19 9.72 0.69
CA LYS A 2 -8.79 9.83 1.13
C LYS A 2 -7.76 9.36 0.08
N PHE A 3 -8.04 8.26 -0.62
CA PHE A 3 -7.16 7.73 -1.66
C PHE A 3 -6.90 8.72 -2.80
N VAL A 4 -7.95 9.32 -3.36
CA VAL A 4 -7.84 10.30 -4.45
C VAL A 4 -7.03 11.52 -4.01
N ASN A 5 -7.18 11.97 -2.75
CA ASN A 5 -6.37 13.05 -2.20
C ASN A 5 -4.88 12.68 -2.13
N HIS A 6 -4.54 11.42 -1.85
CA HIS A 6 -3.15 10.95 -1.88
C HIS A 6 -2.61 10.74 -3.30
N LEU A 7 -3.49 10.42 -4.26
CA LEU A 7 -3.13 10.26 -5.67
C LEU A 7 -2.84 11.61 -6.34
N MET A 8 -3.48 12.67 -5.84
CA MET A 8 -3.38 14.03 -6.35
C MET A 8 -1.96 14.59 -6.33
N TYR A 9 -1.66 15.35 -7.38
CA TYR A 9 -0.42 16.11 -7.56
C TYR A 9 -0.78 17.55 -7.90
N ASP A 10 -0.08 18.51 -7.32
CA ASP A 10 -0.28 19.96 -7.51
C ASP A 10 -1.75 20.43 -7.42
N GLY A 11 -2.52 19.85 -6.50
CA GLY A 11 -3.93 20.24 -6.29
C GLY A 11 -4.91 19.81 -7.39
N LYS A 12 -4.49 19.03 -8.39
CA LYS A 12 -5.33 18.61 -9.52
C LYS A 12 -6.26 17.45 -9.15
N LYS A 13 -7.32 17.76 -8.40
CA LYS A 13 -8.25 16.74 -7.88
C LYS A 13 -9.10 16.05 -8.95
N SER A 14 -9.60 16.79 -9.94
CA SER A 14 -10.42 16.23 -11.03
C SER A 14 -9.68 15.13 -11.78
N ILE A 15 -8.45 15.43 -12.22
CA ILE A 15 -7.59 14.47 -12.94
C ILE A 15 -7.32 13.23 -12.10
N SER A 16 -7.23 13.38 -10.78
CA SER A 16 -7.01 12.25 -9.87
C SER A 16 -8.22 11.33 -9.78
N TYR A 17 -9.44 11.89 -9.86
CA TYR A 17 -10.66 11.10 -9.98
C TYR A 17 -10.71 10.37 -11.32
N ASP A 18 -10.39 11.06 -12.42
CA ASP A 18 -10.39 10.47 -13.75
C ASP A 18 -9.44 9.28 -13.81
N ILE A 19 -8.19 9.44 -13.33
CA ILE A 19 -7.20 8.36 -13.25
C ILE A 19 -7.73 7.19 -12.40
N PHE A 20 -8.35 7.47 -11.25
CA PHE A 20 -8.84 6.43 -10.36
C PHE A 20 -9.98 5.62 -10.98
N TYR A 21 -10.98 6.29 -11.56
CA TYR A 21 -12.11 5.60 -12.19
C TYR A 21 -11.67 4.86 -13.47
N SER A 22 -10.81 5.46 -14.30
CA SER A 22 -10.24 4.76 -15.46
C SER A 22 -9.41 3.53 -15.06
N ALA A 23 -8.70 3.59 -13.93
CA ALA A 23 -7.99 2.44 -13.40
C ALA A 23 -8.96 1.34 -12.96
N LEU A 24 -10.05 1.67 -12.28
CA LEU A 24 -11.06 0.68 -11.85
C LEU A 24 -11.74 -0.02 -13.04
N GLU A 25 -12.07 0.71 -14.10
CA GLU A 25 -12.59 0.10 -15.34
C GLU A 25 -11.59 -0.88 -15.94
N THR A 26 -10.31 -0.51 -15.93
CA THR A 26 -9.23 -1.38 -16.41
C THR A 26 -9.06 -2.63 -15.53
N VAL A 27 -9.20 -2.49 -14.20
CA VAL A 27 -9.17 -3.62 -13.26
C VAL A 27 -10.31 -4.59 -13.56
N LYS A 28 -11.53 -4.07 -13.77
CA LYS A 28 -12.71 -4.88 -14.12
C LYS A 28 -12.48 -5.65 -15.42
N GLY A 29 -11.89 -5.02 -16.43
CA GLY A 29 -11.56 -5.68 -17.70
C GLY A 29 -10.50 -6.79 -17.57
N LYS A 30 -9.57 -6.69 -16.59
CA LYS A 30 -8.52 -7.69 -16.35
C LYS A 30 -8.97 -8.86 -15.49
N LEU A 31 -10.00 -8.69 -14.67
CA LEU A 31 -10.56 -9.71 -13.79
C LEU A 31 -12.04 -9.97 -14.14
N PRO A 32 -12.35 -10.44 -15.36
CA PRO A 32 -13.74 -10.63 -15.80
C PRO A 32 -14.44 -11.79 -15.08
N ASN A 33 -13.68 -12.69 -14.46
CA ASN A 33 -14.20 -13.89 -13.79
C ASN A 33 -14.44 -13.70 -12.28
N ASP A 34 -14.14 -12.52 -11.74
CA ASP A 34 -14.37 -12.24 -10.32
C ASP A 34 -15.77 -11.62 -10.19
N GLU A 35 -16.61 -12.19 -9.32
CA GLU A 35 -17.96 -11.67 -9.05
C GLU A 35 -17.92 -10.31 -8.31
N LYS A 36 -16.75 -9.97 -7.77
CA LYS A 36 -16.52 -8.76 -6.99
C LYS A 36 -16.49 -7.53 -7.88
N THR A 37 -17.04 -6.44 -7.36
CA THR A 37 -16.94 -5.13 -8.01
C THR A 37 -15.48 -4.64 -8.00
N ALA A 38 -15.10 -3.80 -8.97
CA ALA A 38 -13.75 -3.23 -9.05
C ALA A 38 -13.33 -2.50 -7.74
N LEU A 39 -14.31 -1.90 -7.04
CA LEU A 39 -14.09 -1.27 -5.74
C LEU A 39 -13.79 -2.29 -4.62
N GLU A 40 -14.44 -3.45 -4.63
CA GLU A 40 -14.17 -4.53 -3.67
C GLU A 40 -12.80 -5.17 -3.93
N ILE A 41 -12.44 -5.39 -5.19
CA ILE A 41 -11.10 -5.83 -5.58
C ILE A 41 -10.05 -4.84 -5.07
N TRP A 42 -10.28 -3.54 -5.27
CA TRP A 42 -9.39 -2.50 -4.76
C TRP A 42 -9.28 -2.49 -3.23
N LYS A 43 -10.38 -2.66 -2.50
CA LYS A 43 -10.37 -2.78 -1.03
C LYS A 43 -9.59 -4.02 -0.57
N ALA A 44 -9.86 -5.18 -1.18
CA ALA A 44 -9.15 -6.41 -0.87
C ALA A 44 -7.64 -6.29 -1.17
N ALA A 45 -7.28 -5.63 -2.27
CA ALA A 45 -5.89 -5.32 -2.58
C ALA A 45 -5.24 -4.43 -1.51
N LEU A 46 -5.95 -3.41 -1.00
CA LEU A 46 -5.46 -2.59 0.11
C LEU A 46 -5.24 -3.40 1.39
N ASP A 47 -6.16 -4.30 1.74
CA ASP A 47 -6.03 -5.16 2.91
C ASP A 47 -4.81 -6.10 2.78
N ASN A 48 -4.62 -6.67 1.58
CA ASN A 48 -3.48 -7.53 1.27
C ASN A 48 -2.13 -6.83 1.42
N ILE A 49 -2.03 -5.54 1.08
CA ILE A 49 -0.78 -4.77 1.21
C ILE A 49 -0.64 -4.03 2.54
N THR A 50 -1.65 -4.09 3.42
CA THR A 50 -1.62 -3.41 4.72
C THR A 50 -0.69 -4.17 5.68
N PRO A 51 0.42 -3.55 6.15
CA PRO A 51 1.25 -4.14 7.19
C PRO A 51 0.57 -4.02 8.56
N GLN A 52 0.75 -5.02 9.42
CA GLN A 52 0.23 -4.97 10.80
C GLN A 52 1.21 -4.33 11.79
N VAL A 53 2.50 -4.48 11.51
CA VAL A 53 3.60 -3.97 12.33
C VAL A 53 4.50 -3.08 11.47
N GLU A 54 5.01 -2.02 12.07
CA GLU A 54 6.07 -1.20 11.51
C GLU A 54 7.30 -1.25 12.41
N VAL A 55 8.45 -0.96 11.84
CA VAL A 55 9.71 -0.90 12.59
C VAL A 55 10.08 0.57 12.78
N LYS A 56 10.24 1.00 14.03
CA LYS A 56 10.64 2.36 14.40
C LYS A 56 12.04 2.37 14.98
N SER A 57 12.85 3.34 14.58
CA SER A 57 14.16 3.53 15.18
C SER A 57 14.04 4.18 16.56
N ARG A 58 14.61 3.57 17.59
CA ARG A 58 14.69 4.11 18.96
C ARG A 58 16.12 4.05 19.46
N ARG A 59 16.57 5.11 20.13
CA ARG A 59 17.91 5.17 20.72
C ARG A 59 17.84 4.75 22.19
N VAL A 60 18.63 3.74 22.57
CA VAL A 60 18.71 3.22 23.95
C VAL A 60 20.18 2.98 24.27
N GLY A 61 20.66 3.52 25.40
CA GLY A 61 22.04 3.29 25.86
C GLY A 61 23.14 3.70 24.86
N GLY A 62 22.88 4.69 24.01
CA GLY A 62 23.83 5.19 23.02
C GLY A 62 23.73 4.55 21.63
N ALA A 63 23.15 3.35 21.49
CA ALA A 63 22.92 2.66 20.22
C ALA A 63 21.48 2.86 19.68
N THR A 64 21.30 2.75 18.37
CA THR A 64 19.99 2.87 17.71
C THR A 64 19.47 1.48 17.34
N PHE A 65 18.33 1.11 17.93
CA PHE A 65 17.66 -0.16 17.67
C PHE A 65 16.44 0.04 16.78
N GLN A 66 16.14 -0.99 15.99
CA GLN A 66 14.92 -1.08 15.22
C GLN A 66 13.87 -1.81 16.07
N VAL A 67 12.86 -1.08 16.54
CA VAL A 67 11.84 -1.56 17.47
C VAL A 67 10.55 -1.85 16.69
N PRO A 68 10.08 -3.11 16.66
CA PRO A 68 8.78 -3.44 16.08
C PRO A 68 7.64 -2.88 16.93
N THR A 69 6.73 -2.16 16.30
CA THR A 69 5.55 -1.56 16.94
C THR A 69 4.31 -1.86 16.10
N GLU A 70 3.20 -2.16 16.77
CA GLU A 70 1.91 -2.31 16.09
C GLU A 70 1.45 -0.98 15.50
N ILE A 71 0.95 -1.03 14.26
CA ILE A 71 0.45 0.16 13.58
C ILE A 71 -0.97 0.46 14.06
N ARG A 72 -1.28 1.73 14.31
CA ARG A 72 -2.66 2.15 14.63
C ARG A 72 -3.58 2.02 13.39
N PRO A 73 -4.87 1.70 13.54
CA PRO A 73 -5.77 1.46 12.40
C PRO A 73 -5.87 2.62 11.39
N ASP A 74 -5.93 3.86 11.87
CA ASP A 74 -5.94 5.08 11.06
C ASP A 74 -4.68 5.19 10.18
N ARG A 75 -3.53 4.81 10.75
CA ARG A 75 -2.24 4.81 10.07
C ARG A 75 -2.10 3.64 9.09
N LYS A 76 -2.68 2.47 9.38
CA LYS A 76 -2.72 1.31 8.47
C LYS A 76 -3.32 1.70 7.12
N GLU A 77 -4.49 2.36 7.14
CA GLU A 77 -5.15 2.88 5.94
C GLU A 77 -4.25 3.85 5.16
N SER A 78 -3.59 4.80 5.84
CA SER A 78 -2.75 5.78 5.15
C SER A 78 -1.51 5.14 4.53
N ILE A 79 -0.88 4.19 5.22
CA ILE A 79 0.32 3.49 4.74
C ILE A 79 -0.01 2.65 3.51
N SER A 80 -1.11 1.88 3.52
CA SER A 80 -1.49 1.03 2.39
C SER A 80 -1.78 1.87 1.15
N MET A 81 -2.59 2.93 1.27
CA MET A 81 -2.89 3.84 0.17
C MET A 81 -1.62 4.50 -0.40
N LYS A 82 -0.73 5.01 0.47
CA LYS A 82 0.52 5.65 0.04
C LYS A 82 1.47 4.67 -0.64
N ASN A 83 1.61 3.46 -0.12
CA ASN A 83 2.45 2.43 -0.72
C ASN A 83 1.91 2.02 -2.09
N LEU A 84 0.61 1.76 -2.21
CA LEU A 84 -0.01 1.41 -3.50
C LEU A 84 0.29 2.47 -4.57
N ILE A 85 0.08 3.75 -4.25
CA ILE A 85 0.34 4.86 -5.17
C ILE A 85 1.82 4.99 -5.50
N LEU A 86 2.70 4.86 -4.50
CA LEU A 86 4.15 4.97 -4.68
C LEU A 86 4.68 3.89 -5.64
N TYR A 87 4.28 2.63 -5.44
CA TYR A 87 4.73 1.52 -6.27
C TYR A 87 4.07 1.54 -7.65
N ALA A 88 2.80 1.94 -7.75
CA ALA A 88 2.16 2.20 -9.04
C ALA A 88 2.92 3.27 -9.85
N ARG A 89 3.33 4.39 -9.23
CA ARG A 89 4.10 5.45 -9.90
C ARG A 89 5.46 4.98 -10.39
N LYS A 90 6.14 4.12 -9.62
CA LYS A 90 7.46 3.55 -9.98
C LYS A 90 7.36 2.52 -11.10
N ARG A 91 6.18 1.98 -11.37
CA ARG A 91 5.97 0.97 -12.41
C ARG A 91 6.16 1.55 -13.82
N GLY A 92 6.68 0.72 -14.72
CA GLY A 92 6.66 0.99 -16.16
C GLY A 92 5.23 0.92 -16.71
N GLY A 93 4.91 1.74 -17.70
CA GLY A 93 3.57 1.81 -18.30
C GLY A 93 3.32 3.15 -18.97
N LYS A 94 2.32 3.21 -19.86
CA LYS A 94 1.99 4.42 -20.65
C LYS A 94 1.26 5.45 -19.79
N THR A 95 0.12 5.08 -19.22
CA THR A 95 -0.70 6.00 -18.41
C THR A 95 -0.62 5.67 -16.92
N MET A 96 -0.92 6.65 -16.06
CA MET A 96 -1.00 6.40 -14.61
C MET A 96 -2.17 5.47 -14.25
N ALA A 97 -3.26 5.50 -15.02
CA ALA A 97 -4.40 4.61 -14.83
C ALA A 97 -4.00 3.15 -15.06
N ASP A 98 -3.26 2.86 -16.14
CA ASP A 98 -2.78 1.51 -16.45
C ASP A 98 -1.83 0.99 -15.36
N LYS A 99 -0.91 1.84 -14.90
CA LYS A 99 0.05 1.51 -13.85
C LYS A 99 -0.65 1.21 -12.54
N LEU A 100 -1.62 2.04 -12.17
CA LEU A 100 -2.41 1.85 -10.95
C LEU A 100 -3.25 0.58 -11.03
N ALA A 101 -3.94 0.34 -12.15
CA ALA A 101 -4.72 -0.87 -12.37
C ALA A 101 -3.85 -2.14 -12.28
N ALA A 102 -2.67 -2.13 -12.89
CA ALA A 102 -1.72 -3.24 -12.80
C ALA A 102 -1.27 -3.50 -11.36
N GLU A 103 -0.92 -2.45 -10.60
CA GLU A 103 -0.52 -2.62 -9.21
C GLU A 103 -1.67 -3.10 -8.31
N ILE A 104 -2.92 -2.67 -8.57
CA ILE A 104 -4.11 -3.16 -7.85
C ILE A 104 -4.32 -4.65 -8.10
N VAL A 105 -4.25 -5.10 -9.35
CA VAL A 105 -4.43 -6.52 -9.71
C VAL A 105 -3.33 -7.38 -9.08
N ASP A 106 -2.07 -6.92 -9.13
CA ASP A 106 -0.97 -7.66 -8.51
C ASP A 106 -1.13 -7.72 -6.98
N ALA A 107 -1.46 -6.59 -6.35
CA ALA A 107 -1.71 -6.53 -4.90
C ALA A 107 -2.88 -7.43 -4.47
N TYR A 108 -3.94 -7.51 -5.27
CA TYR A 108 -5.05 -8.42 -5.05
C TYR A 108 -4.59 -9.89 -5.09
N ASN A 109 -3.72 -10.23 -6.04
CA ASN A 109 -3.11 -11.56 -6.15
C ASN A 109 -1.94 -11.80 -5.19
N SER A 110 -1.74 -10.93 -4.18
CA SER A 110 -0.62 -11.00 -3.22
C SER A 110 0.76 -10.97 -3.89
N GLN A 111 0.89 -10.13 -4.91
CA GLN A 111 2.11 -9.91 -5.69
C GLN A 111 2.36 -8.40 -5.88
N GLY A 112 3.46 -8.07 -6.55
CA GLY A 112 3.80 -6.68 -6.88
C GLY A 112 4.70 -5.99 -5.86
N GLY A 113 5.03 -4.74 -6.16
CA GLY A 113 6.00 -3.96 -5.36
C GLY A 113 5.44 -3.57 -4.00
N SER A 114 4.15 -3.24 -3.95
CA SER A 114 3.42 -2.89 -2.73
C SER A 114 3.30 -4.07 -1.76
N PHE A 115 3.00 -5.27 -2.26
CA PHE A 115 2.95 -6.49 -1.43
C PHE A 115 4.33 -6.87 -0.89
N LYS A 116 5.36 -6.86 -1.75
CA LYS A 116 6.74 -7.11 -1.33
C LYS A 116 7.19 -6.16 -0.21
N ARG A 117 6.79 -4.89 -0.28
CA ARG A 117 7.09 -3.92 0.79
C ARG A 117 6.48 -4.29 2.13
N LYS A 118 5.25 -4.82 2.14
CA LYS A 118 4.61 -5.34 3.34
C LYS A 118 5.40 -6.54 3.89
N GLU A 119 5.75 -7.50 3.04
CA GLU A 119 6.51 -8.68 3.46
C GLU A 119 7.88 -8.31 4.04
N ASP A 120 8.61 -7.40 3.38
CA ASP A 120 9.91 -6.90 3.86
C ASP A 120 9.78 -6.24 5.24
N MET A 121 8.69 -5.51 5.48
CA MET A 121 8.40 -4.91 6.79
C MET A 121 8.15 -5.98 7.86
N HIS A 122 7.36 -7.00 7.54
CA HIS A 122 7.09 -8.11 8.46
C HIS A 122 8.36 -8.91 8.79
N ARG A 123 9.17 -9.23 7.78
CA ARG A 123 10.46 -9.91 7.97
C ARG A 123 11.40 -9.11 8.84
N MET A 124 11.49 -7.79 8.61
CA MET A 124 12.30 -6.90 9.44
C MET A 124 11.78 -6.81 10.88
N ALA A 125 10.47 -6.77 11.07
CA ALA A 125 9.85 -6.77 12.38
C ALA A 125 10.09 -8.08 13.14
N GLU A 126 10.03 -9.21 12.45
CA GLU A 126 10.29 -10.54 13.02
C GLU A 126 11.75 -10.70 13.44
N ALA A 127 12.70 -10.29 12.59
CA ALA A 127 14.13 -10.30 12.90
C ALA A 127 14.48 -9.46 14.15
N ASN A 128 13.71 -8.40 14.43
CA ASN A 128 13.91 -7.50 15.56
C ASN A 128 12.90 -7.73 16.70
N ARG A 129 12.18 -8.86 16.71
CA ARG A 129 11.15 -9.16 17.72
C ARG A 129 11.67 -9.09 19.14
N ALA A 130 12.94 -9.45 19.36
CA ALA A 130 13.61 -9.36 20.65
C ALA A 130 13.58 -7.94 21.23
N PHE A 131 13.63 -6.90 20.40
CA PHE A 131 13.67 -5.50 20.83
C PHE A 131 12.28 -4.87 21.04
N ALA A 132 11.19 -5.62 20.87
CA ALA A 132 9.82 -5.11 21.01
C ALA A 132 9.51 -4.58 22.43
N HIS A 133 10.26 -5.00 23.45
CA HIS A 133 10.12 -4.49 24.81
C HIS A 133 10.54 -3.02 24.95
N PHE A 134 11.43 -2.52 24.08
CA PHE A 134 11.80 -1.11 24.02
C PHE A 134 10.72 -0.22 23.37
N ARG A 135 9.50 -0.72 23.12
CA ARG A 135 8.44 0.10 22.50
C ARG A 135 7.79 1.11 23.47
N PHE A 136 7.95 0.89 24.77
CA PHE A 136 7.40 1.73 25.84
C PHE A 136 8.44 2.77 26.26
#